data_AF-A0AAD9IKG4-F1
#
_entry.id   AF-A0AAD9IKG4-F1
#
_cell.length_a   1.000
_cell.length_b   1.000
_cell.length_c   1.000
_cell.angle_alpha   90.00
_cell.angle_beta   90.00
_cell.angle_gamma   90.00
#
_symmetry.space_group_name_H-M   'P 1'
#
loop_
_entity.id
_entity.type
_entity.pdbx_description
1 polymer ?
#
loop_
_entity_poly.entity_id
_entity_poly.type
_entity_poly.pdbx_seq_one_letter_code
_entity_poly.pdbx_strand_id
1 'polypeptide(L)'
;MTTKGGLYERAQKRYRVTDGKSLFTYAFYAKHPRPAQAFLADVHGEAVRARASPGHYALALLSSLGRMQRHYTLNIDGLSQVAHSVMPSGACPTWHPEDNPEGQLVELHGSIHELVCGACGACVPATAAQVAALRAERRVPCACGAEQGLRFKVMLYDDAEGSRIMPDEVMDVMEEDVKAADAILWVGISFQQSASTSYFRSVRRWLAEAARDALTCPQVILNPSDEAVWNLRTASSNLAELEVLEVLGTSDAVLPVLATRAALAAGVAPAGELAGEAGKRARREVARRLSCDDEEEVEENGGGPSMLDCVALPQAAVAEFGA
;
A
#
# COMPACT_ATOMS: atom_id res chain seq x y z
N MET A 1 8.39 -11.50 -6.15
CA MET A 1 8.45 -12.93 -5.76
C MET A 1 7.10 -13.59 -6.02
N THR A 2 7.01 -14.55 -6.93
CA THR A 2 5.84 -15.43 -7.06
C THR A 2 6.01 -16.60 -6.11
N THR A 3 5.27 -16.63 -5.00
CA THR A 3 5.21 -17.81 -4.13
C THR A 3 4.41 -18.92 -4.81
N LYS A 4 4.83 -20.18 -4.64
CA LYS A 4 4.13 -21.35 -5.17
C LYS A 4 2.69 -21.39 -4.63
N GLY A 5 1.69 -21.45 -5.50
CA GLY A 5 0.26 -21.33 -5.17
C GLY A 5 -0.22 -19.90 -4.89
N GLY A 6 0.65 -18.90 -5.04
CA GLY A 6 0.34 -17.49 -4.82
C GLY A 6 -0.62 -16.91 -5.86
N LEU A 7 -1.11 -15.69 -5.57
CA LEU A 7 -2.11 -14.99 -6.37
C LEU A 7 -1.74 -14.90 -7.87
N TYR A 8 -0.46 -14.73 -8.17
CA TYR A 8 0.08 -14.68 -9.53
C TYR A 8 -0.05 -16.01 -10.29
N GLU A 9 0.25 -17.16 -9.66
CA GLU A 9 0.13 -18.47 -10.30
C GLU A 9 -1.34 -18.82 -10.57
N ARG A 10 -2.24 -18.43 -9.63
CA ARG A 10 -3.69 -18.60 -9.80
C ARG A 10 -4.22 -17.73 -10.95
N ALA A 11 -3.75 -16.49 -11.05
CA ALA A 11 -4.17 -15.56 -12.08
C ALA A 11 -3.60 -15.94 -13.46
N GLN A 12 -2.36 -16.43 -13.55
CA GLN A 12 -1.81 -17.01 -14.78
C GLN A 12 -2.69 -18.14 -15.31
N LYS A 13 -3.14 -19.05 -14.44
CA LYS A 13 -4.04 -20.15 -14.82
C LYS A 13 -5.42 -19.65 -15.26
N ARG A 14 -6.00 -18.69 -14.53
CA ARG A 14 -7.34 -18.13 -14.82
C ARG A 14 -7.38 -17.33 -16.12
N TYR A 15 -6.37 -16.51 -16.39
CA TYR A 15 -6.34 -15.58 -17.53
C TYR A 15 -5.46 -16.07 -18.69
N ARG A 16 -4.85 -17.25 -18.59
CA ARG A 16 -4.00 -17.89 -19.62
C ARG A 16 -2.86 -16.99 -20.11
N VAL A 17 -2.27 -16.21 -19.20
CA VAL A 17 -1.11 -15.35 -19.50
C VAL A 17 0.19 -16.10 -19.21
N THR A 18 1.17 -15.96 -20.09
CA THR A 18 2.50 -16.60 -19.98
C THR A 18 3.34 -16.00 -18.85
N ASP A 19 3.20 -14.70 -18.59
CA ASP A 19 3.85 -13.99 -17.48
C ASP A 19 2.79 -13.29 -16.61
N GLY A 20 2.79 -13.56 -15.30
CA GLY A 20 1.88 -12.94 -14.35
C GLY A 20 2.08 -11.42 -14.23
N LYS A 21 3.24 -10.89 -14.61
CA LYS A 21 3.48 -9.43 -14.69
C LYS A 21 2.61 -8.77 -15.75
N SER A 22 2.24 -9.48 -16.82
CA SER A 22 1.40 -8.92 -17.90
C SER A 22 0.03 -8.46 -17.41
N LEU A 23 -0.50 -9.07 -16.34
CA LEU A 23 -1.77 -8.68 -15.70
C LEU A 23 -1.72 -7.29 -15.07
N PHE A 24 -0.52 -6.79 -14.77
CA PHE A 24 -0.29 -5.46 -14.20
C PHE A 24 0.16 -4.46 -15.27
N THR A 25 0.02 -4.77 -16.56
CA THR A 25 0.33 -3.82 -17.62
C THR A 25 -0.92 -3.03 -18.01
N TYR A 26 -0.74 -1.75 -18.33
CA TYR A 26 -1.83 -0.93 -18.82
C TYR A 26 -2.38 -1.43 -20.16
N ALA A 27 -1.52 -1.98 -21.02
CA ALA A 27 -1.94 -2.60 -22.27
C ALA A 27 -2.95 -3.76 -22.05
N PHE A 28 -2.73 -4.59 -21.02
CA PHE A 28 -3.69 -5.63 -20.65
C PHE A 28 -4.99 -5.02 -20.11
N TYR A 29 -4.89 -4.03 -19.21
CA TYR A 29 -6.06 -3.33 -18.67
C TYR A 29 -6.89 -2.66 -19.76
N ALA A 30 -6.28 -1.93 -20.68
CA ALA A 30 -6.99 -1.25 -21.77
C ALA A 30 -7.74 -2.24 -22.68
N LYS A 31 -7.17 -3.43 -22.91
CA LYS A 31 -7.81 -4.48 -23.71
C LYS A 31 -8.86 -5.28 -22.93
N HIS A 32 -8.65 -5.47 -21.63
CA HIS A 32 -9.43 -6.35 -20.76
C HIS A 32 -9.70 -5.68 -19.40
N PRO A 33 -10.43 -4.54 -19.35
CA PRO A 33 -10.54 -3.74 -18.14
C PRO A 33 -11.28 -4.50 -17.02
N ARG A 34 -12.37 -5.21 -17.35
CA ARG A 34 -13.15 -5.95 -16.36
C ARG A 34 -12.36 -7.14 -15.75
N PRO A 35 -11.72 -8.02 -16.55
CA PRO A 35 -10.80 -9.03 -16.01
C PRO A 35 -9.67 -8.47 -15.13
N ALA A 36 -9.04 -7.37 -15.55
CA ALA A 36 -7.97 -6.73 -14.79
C ALA A 36 -8.48 -6.21 -13.43
N GLN A 37 -9.64 -5.56 -13.41
CA GLN A 37 -10.25 -5.08 -12.17
C GLN A 37 -10.71 -6.21 -11.26
N ALA A 38 -11.23 -7.31 -11.81
CA ALA A 38 -11.61 -8.48 -11.01
C ALA A 38 -10.38 -9.10 -10.32
N PHE A 39 -9.25 -9.16 -11.02
CA PHE A 39 -7.99 -9.59 -10.43
C PHE A 39 -7.49 -8.64 -9.34
N LEU A 40 -7.54 -7.33 -9.55
CA LEU A 40 -7.22 -6.34 -8.51
C LEU A 40 -8.18 -6.42 -7.31
N ALA A 41 -9.46 -6.79 -7.51
CA ALA A 41 -10.38 -7.04 -6.41
C ALA A 41 -10.00 -8.29 -5.58
N ASP A 42 -9.33 -9.27 -6.19
CA ASP A 42 -8.74 -10.41 -5.47
C ASP A 42 -7.48 -9.97 -4.70
N VAL A 43 -6.64 -9.11 -5.29
CA VAL A 43 -5.49 -8.46 -4.61
C VAL A 43 -5.97 -7.68 -3.39
N HIS A 44 -7.00 -6.85 -3.54
CA HIS A 44 -7.63 -6.10 -2.45
C HIS A 44 -8.07 -7.04 -1.32
N GLY A 45 -8.70 -8.17 -1.67
CA GLY A 45 -9.10 -9.18 -0.68
C GLY A 45 -7.93 -9.73 0.13
N GLU A 46 -6.78 -9.98 -0.50
CA GLU A 46 -5.57 -10.39 0.22
C GLU A 46 -5.01 -9.26 1.09
N ALA A 47 -4.97 -8.03 0.57
CA ALA A 47 -4.47 -6.86 1.30
C ALA A 47 -5.27 -6.59 2.58
N VAL A 48 -6.61 -6.65 2.51
CA VAL A 48 -7.49 -6.48 3.69
C VAL A 48 -7.23 -7.55 4.77
N ARG A 49 -6.83 -8.76 4.38
CA ARG A 49 -6.52 -9.85 5.33
C ARG A 49 -5.09 -9.80 5.85
N ALA A 50 -4.20 -9.10 5.16
CA ALA A 50 -2.79 -9.02 5.51
C ALA A 50 -2.59 -8.24 6.82
N ARG A 51 -1.40 -8.39 7.40
CA ARG A 51 -1.01 -7.69 8.62
C ARG A 51 0.32 -7.01 8.40
N ALA A 52 0.43 -5.79 8.91
CA ALA A 52 1.68 -5.07 8.96
C ALA A 52 2.74 -5.93 9.67
N SER A 53 3.90 -6.03 9.06
CA SER A 53 5.04 -6.79 9.57
C SER A 53 5.83 -5.99 10.63
N PRO A 54 6.75 -6.62 11.39
CA PRO A 54 7.65 -5.90 12.30
C PRO A 54 8.38 -4.73 11.64
N GLY A 55 8.79 -4.87 10.37
CA GLY A 55 9.43 -3.79 9.61
C GLY A 55 8.53 -2.57 9.45
N HIS A 56 7.23 -2.76 9.17
CA HIS A 56 6.28 -1.65 9.06
C HIS A 56 6.13 -0.88 10.39
N TYR A 57 6.00 -1.60 11.51
CA TYR A 57 5.92 -0.96 12.83
C TYR A 57 7.23 -0.28 13.23
N ALA A 58 8.38 -0.80 12.80
CA ALA A 58 9.66 -0.15 13.04
C ALA A 58 9.80 1.19 12.27
N LEU A 59 9.35 1.25 11.01
CA LEU A 59 9.25 2.51 10.27
C LEU A 59 8.29 3.49 10.95
N ALA A 60 7.15 2.99 11.42
CA ALA A 60 6.18 3.79 12.15
C ALA A 60 6.75 4.38 13.44
N LEU A 61 7.54 3.59 14.19
CA LEU A 61 8.25 4.06 15.36
C LEU A 61 9.29 5.13 15.00
N LEU A 62 10.10 4.92 13.96
CA LEU A 62 11.08 5.93 13.49
C LEU A 62 10.41 7.26 13.10
N SER A 63 9.24 7.20 12.45
CA SER A 63 8.38 8.38 12.22
C SER A 63 8.01 9.08 13.52
N SER A 64 7.47 8.32 14.49
CA SER A 64 7.00 8.88 15.77
C SER A 64 8.12 9.51 16.60
N LEU A 65 9.36 9.06 16.40
CA LEU A 65 10.56 9.60 17.04
C LEU A 65 11.13 10.84 16.32
N GLY A 66 10.51 11.29 15.23
CA GLY A 66 11.03 12.39 14.41
C GLY A 66 12.36 12.04 13.73
N ARG A 67 12.57 10.77 13.39
CA ARG A 67 13.79 10.27 12.73
C ARG A 67 13.59 9.89 11.27
N MET A 68 12.35 9.94 10.79
CA MET A 68 12.01 9.71 9.40
C MET A 68 11.34 10.98 8.86
N GLN A 69 11.94 11.57 7.82
CA GLN A 69 11.38 12.74 7.13
C GLN A 69 10.16 12.33 6.30
N ARG A 70 10.35 11.34 5.42
CA ARG A 70 9.32 10.81 4.54
C ARG A 70 9.51 9.32 4.29
N HIS A 71 8.41 8.61 4.09
CA HIS A 71 8.36 7.21 3.68
C HIS A 71 7.73 7.11 2.29
N TYR A 72 8.56 6.90 1.28
CA TYR A 72 8.12 6.60 -0.08
C TYR A 72 7.95 5.10 -0.26
N THR A 73 6.74 4.65 -0.61
CA THR A 73 6.46 3.23 -0.81
C THR A 73 5.93 2.95 -2.22
N LEU A 74 6.40 1.85 -2.79
CA LEU A 74 5.88 1.27 -4.03
C LEU A 74 4.78 0.23 -3.75
N ASN A 75 4.54 -0.09 -2.48
CA ASN A 75 3.50 -1.03 -2.07
C ASN A 75 2.14 -0.36 -2.15
N ILE A 76 1.13 -1.15 -2.50
CA ILE A 76 -0.26 -0.69 -2.66
C ILE A 76 -1.19 -1.25 -1.58
N ASP A 77 -0.65 -2.03 -0.64
CA ASP A 77 -1.41 -2.85 0.31
C ASP A 77 -1.98 -2.09 1.52
N GLY A 78 -1.55 -0.84 1.73
CA GLY A 78 -1.96 0.00 2.87
C GLY A 78 -1.40 -0.43 4.24
N LEU A 79 -0.49 -1.41 4.30
CA LEU A 79 0.03 -1.91 5.58
C LEU A 79 0.89 -0.87 6.33
N SER A 80 1.55 0.03 5.60
CA SER A 80 2.25 1.17 6.18
C SER A 80 1.27 2.09 6.92
N GLN A 81 0.15 2.46 6.28
CA GLN A 81 -0.90 3.27 6.92
C GLN A 81 -1.42 2.60 8.21
N VAL A 82 -1.68 1.29 8.15
CA VAL A 82 -2.12 0.51 9.32
C VAL A 82 -1.09 0.59 10.46
N ALA A 83 0.20 0.39 10.17
CA ALA A 83 1.24 0.46 11.17
C ALA A 83 1.39 1.84 11.81
N HIS A 84 1.24 2.92 11.03
CA HIS A 84 1.29 4.28 11.53
C HIS A 84 0.05 4.65 12.36
N SER A 85 -1.14 4.15 12.00
CA SER A 85 -2.41 4.45 12.69
C SER A 85 -2.44 4.04 14.17
N VAL A 86 -1.52 3.15 14.58
CA VAL A 86 -1.43 2.65 15.96
C VAL A 86 -0.32 3.27 16.79
N MET A 87 0.49 4.16 16.20
CA MET A 87 1.54 4.85 16.93
C MET A 87 0.95 5.92 17.87
N PRO A 88 1.57 6.19 19.02
CA PRO A 88 1.04 7.16 20.00
C PRO A 88 0.85 8.58 19.46
N SER A 89 1.69 8.99 18.50
CA SER A 89 1.55 10.29 17.83
C SER A 89 0.38 10.33 16.83
N GLY A 90 -0.24 9.19 16.51
CA GLY A 90 -1.36 9.07 15.57
C GLY A 90 -1.08 9.55 14.15
N ALA A 91 0.14 10.01 13.86
CA ALA A 91 0.47 10.75 12.66
C ALA A 91 1.59 10.07 11.87
N CYS A 92 1.19 9.50 10.75
CA CYS A 92 1.93 9.56 9.48
C CYS A 92 0.84 9.51 8.41
N PRO A 93 0.07 10.60 8.27
CA PRO A 93 -1.02 10.62 7.32
C PRO A 93 -0.46 10.55 5.90
N THR A 94 -1.20 9.90 5.00
CA THR A 94 -0.80 9.79 3.59
C THR A 94 -0.70 11.19 3.00
N TRP A 95 0.43 11.48 2.37
CA TRP A 95 0.71 12.74 1.72
C TRP A 95 -0.19 12.93 0.50
N HIS A 96 -0.72 14.15 0.35
CA HIS A 96 -1.40 14.62 -0.85
C HIS A 96 -1.13 16.12 -0.99
N PRO A 97 -0.81 16.65 -2.19
CA PRO A 97 -0.40 18.04 -2.34
C PRO A 97 -1.48 19.03 -1.88
N GLU A 98 -2.75 18.68 -2.04
CA GLU A 98 -3.88 19.54 -1.68
C GLU A 98 -4.48 19.22 -0.30
N ASP A 99 -4.68 17.93 0.00
CA ASP A 99 -5.43 17.52 1.20
C ASP A 99 -4.54 17.43 2.45
N ASN A 100 -3.26 17.08 2.26
CA ASN A 100 -2.35 16.82 3.37
C ASN A 100 -0.87 16.94 2.93
N PRO A 101 -0.37 18.17 2.67
CA PRO A 101 0.99 18.39 2.17
C PRO A 101 2.09 18.03 3.19
N GLU A 102 1.75 17.98 4.48
CA GLU A 102 2.66 17.60 5.57
C GLU A 102 2.69 16.08 5.82
N GLY A 103 1.94 15.29 5.03
CA GLY A 103 1.87 13.84 5.19
C GLY A 103 3.22 13.16 5.00
N GLN A 104 3.56 12.21 5.87
CA GLN A 104 4.88 11.57 5.84
C GLN A 104 4.93 10.32 4.96
N LEU A 105 3.79 9.71 4.62
CA LEU A 105 3.73 8.50 3.80
C LEU A 105 3.30 8.86 2.37
N VAL A 106 4.13 8.53 1.38
CA VAL A 106 3.84 8.75 -0.04
C VAL A 106 3.70 7.39 -0.73
N GLU A 107 2.51 7.09 -1.24
CA GLU A 107 2.19 5.85 -1.97
C GLU A 107 2.37 6.07 -3.48
N LEU A 108 3.60 5.89 -3.96
CA LEU A 108 4.01 6.21 -5.35
C LEU A 108 3.21 5.44 -6.41
N HIS A 109 2.72 4.25 -6.07
CA HIS A 109 1.93 3.41 -6.96
C HIS A 109 0.43 3.41 -6.62
N GLY A 110 -0.01 4.37 -5.80
CA GLY A 110 -1.38 4.45 -5.30
C GLY A 110 -1.71 3.37 -4.27
N SER A 111 -3.01 3.15 -4.07
CA SER A 111 -3.55 2.27 -3.02
C SER A 111 -4.63 1.35 -3.58
N ILE A 112 -4.56 0.07 -3.21
CA ILE A 112 -5.60 -0.91 -3.56
C ILE A 112 -6.92 -0.64 -2.83
N HIS A 113 -6.91 0.22 -1.80
CA HIS A 113 -8.08 0.57 -0.99
C HIS A 113 -8.86 1.76 -1.55
N GLU A 114 -8.43 2.31 -2.69
CA GLU A 114 -9.07 3.44 -3.36
C GLU A 114 -9.43 3.09 -4.80
N LEU A 115 -10.46 3.75 -5.31
CA LEU A 115 -10.83 3.76 -6.72
C LEU A 115 -10.63 5.16 -7.31
N VAL A 116 -10.32 5.23 -8.59
CA VAL A 116 -10.11 6.46 -9.36
C VAL A 116 -10.81 6.40 -10.70
N CYS A 117 -11.28 7.55 -11.19
CA CYS A 117 -11.74 7.70 -12.57
C CYS A 117 -10.59 8.17 -13.47
N GLY A 118 -10.25 7.39 -14.51
CA GLY A 118 -9.25 7.82 -15.50
C GLY A 118 -9.60 9.11 -16.24
N ALA A 119 -10.90 9.37 -16.44
CA ALA A 119 -11.38 10.54 -17.17
C ALA A 119 -11.35 11.83 -16.33
N CYS A 120 -12.00 11.83 -15.16
CA CYS A 120 -12.18 13.04 -14.35
C CYS A 120 -11.27 13.12 -13.12
N GLY A 121 -10.53 12.06 -12.79
CA GLY A 121 -9.64 12.02 -11.61
C GLY A 121 -10.33 11.82 -10.26
N ALA A 122 -11.68 11.74 -10.22
CA ALA A 122 -12.40 11.52 -8.97
C ALA A 122 -11.91 10.25 -8.26
N CYS A 123 -11.51 10.41 -7.00
CA CYS A 123 -11.02 9.34 -6.14
C CYS A 123 -12.02 9.07 -5.00
N VAL A 124 -12.26 7.80 -4.69
CA VAL A 124 -13.13 7.38 -3.58
C VAL A 124 -12.54 6.15 -2.88
N PRO A 125 -12.78 5.96 -1.57
CA PRO A 125 -12.49 4.70 -0.91
C PRO A 125 -13.24 3.54 -1.59
N ALA A 126 -12.58 2.38 -1.71
CA ALA A 126 -13.16 1.18 -2.29
C ALA A 126 -14.13 0.50 -1.31
N THR A 127 -15.43 0.60 -1.55
CA THR A 127 -16.43 -0.04 -0.67
C THR A 127 -16.58 -1.52 -0.98
N ALA A 128 -17.10 -2.30 -0.01
CA ALA A 128 -17.33 -3.74 -0.20
C ALA A 128 -18.24 -4.04 -1.41
N ALA A 129 -19.27 -3.22 -1.64
CA ALA A 129 -20.18 -3.36 -2.77
C ALA A 129 -19.49 -3.09 -4.11
N GLN A 130 -18.64 -2.05 -4.18
CA GLN A 130 -17.86 -1.74 -5.37
C GLN A 130 -16.84 -2.83 -5.68
N VAL A 131 -16.10 -3.30 -4.67
CA VAL A 131 -15.12 -4.39 -4.82
C VAL A 131 -15.82 -5.68 -5.28
N ALA A 132 -17.01 -6.00 -4.73
CA ALA A 132 -17.80 -7.15 -5.16
C ALA A 132 -18.27 -7.01 -6.62
N ALA A 133 -18.67 -5.80 -7.05
CA ALA A 133 -19.02 -5.53 -8.43
C ALA A 133 -17.82 -5.72 -9.37
N LEU A 134 -16.65 -5.16 -9.04
CA LEU A 134 -15.42 -5.31 -9.82
C LEU A 134 -14.97 -6.78 -9.90
N ARG A 135 -15.04 -7.52 -8.78
CA ARG A 135 -14.75 -8.97 -8.74
C ARG A 135 -15.66 -9.77 -9.65
N ALA A 136 -16.94 -9.37 -9.75
CA ALA A 136 -17.92 -9.96 -10.66
C ALA A 136 -17.82 -9.42 -12.10
N GLU A 137 -16.71 -8.75 -12.45
CA GLU A 137 -16.46 -8.15 -13.77
C GLU A 137 -17.52 -7.12 -14.19
N ARG A 138 -18.19 -6.50 -13.21
CA ARG A 138 -19.12 -5.38 -13.43
C ARG A 138 -18.41 -4.05 -13.29
N ARG A 139 -18.90 -3.06 -14.03
CA ARG A 139 -18.43 -1.67 -13.94
C ARG A 139 -18.92 -1.03 -12.65
N VAL A 140 -18.05 -0.23 -12.02
CA VAL A 140 -18.44 0.74 -10.99
C VAL A 140 -18.58 2.10 -11.68
N PRO A 141 -19.78 2.70 -11.75
CA PRO A 141 -19.96 3.97 -12.44
C PRO A 141 -19.28 5.13 -11.72
N CYS A 142 -18.82 6.11 -12.49
CA CYS A 142 -18.39 7.41 -11.97
C CYS A 142 -19.49 8.45 -12.25
N ALA A 143 -19.63 9.45 -11.37
CA ALA A 143 -20.60 10.53 -11.51
C ALA A 143 -20.42 11.34 -12.80
N CYS A 144 -19.20 11.42 -13.35
CA CYS A 144 -18.93 12.12 -14.62
C CYS A 144 -19.44 11.37 -15.87
N GLY A 145 -19.98 10.16 -15.70
CA GLY A 145 -20.54 9.37 -16.80
C GLY A 145 -19.52 8.61 -17.65
N ALA A 146 -18.21 8.67 -17.33
CA ALA A 146 -17.16 8.03 -18.10
C ALA A 146 -17.41 6.53 -18.33
N GLU A 147 -17.27 6.06 -19.57
CA GLU A 147 -17.66 4.71 -19.99
C GLU A 147 -16.97 3.60 -19.18
N GLN A 148 -15.69 3.76 -18.87
CA GLN A 148 -14.95 2.77 -18.06
C GLN A 148 -15.29 2.82 -16.57
N GLY A 149 -15.82 3.95 -16.09
CA GLY A 149 -16.16 4.14 -14.68
C GLY A 149 -14.94 4.33 -13.77
N LEU A 150 -15.06 3.81 -12.55
CA LEU A 150 -14.01 3.80 -11.55
C LEU A 150 -13.20 2.50 -11.62
N ARG A 151 -11.89 2.60 -11.41
CA ARG A 151 -10.94 1.49 -11.34
C ARG A 151 -10.11 1.58 -10.06
N PHE A 152 -9.52 0.50 -9.57
CA PHE A 152 -8.57 0.58 -8.47
C PHE A 152 -7.45 1.59 -8.77
N LYS A 153 -7.15 2.46 -7.80
CA LYS A 153 -6.13 3.49 -7.89
C LYS A 153 -4.74 2.88 -7.70
N VAL A 154 -4.34 2.05 -8.65
CA VAL A 154 -3.08 1.31 -8.66
C VAL A 154 -2.36 1.58 -9.95
N MET A 155 -1.10 2.00 -9.84
CA MET A 155 -0.22 2.23 -10.99
C MET A 155 0.09 0.90 -11.67
N LEU A 156 -0.26 0.81 -12.95
CA LEU A 156 0.12 -0.31 -13.81
C LEU A 156 1.45 -0.01 -14.52
N TYR A 157 2.09 -1.02 -15.09
CA TYR A 157 3.23 -0.80 -15.98
C TYR A 157 2.77 -0.06 -17.23
N ASP A 158 3.52 0.98 -17.59
CA ASP A 158 3.23 1.88 -18.72
C ASP A 158 1.81 2.48 -18.65
N ASP A 159 1.39 2.86 -17.43
CA ASP A 159 0.06 3.42 -17.17
C ASP A 159 -0.18 4.72 -17.92
N ALA A 160 -1.07 4.70 -18.91
CA ALA A 160 -1.46 5.91 -19.63
C ALA A 160 -2.27 6.88 -18.75
N GLU A 161 -2.80 6.40 -17.62
CA GLU A 161 -3.52 7.19 -16.63
C GLU A 161 -2.66 7.44 -15.38
N GLY A 162 -1.32 7.31 -15.48
CA GLY A 162 -0.41 7.39 -14.34
C GLY A 162 -0.50 8.69 -13.53
N SER A 163 -0.74 9.83 -14.18
CA SER A 163 -0.95 11.13 -13.50
C SER A 163 -2.24 11.20 -12.68
N ARG A 164 -3.17 10.24 -12.84
CA ARG A 164 -4.34 10.09 -11.97
C ARG A 164 -4.04 9.30 -10.70
N ILE A 165 -2.92 8.59 -10.67
CA ILE A 165 -2.51 7.74 -9.56
C ILE A 165 -1.47 8.45 -8.70
N MET A 166 -0.43 8.98 -9.34
CA MET A 166 0.67 9.69 -8.72
C MET A 166 0.55 11.17 -9.11
N PRO A 167 0.30 12.08 -8.15
CA PRO A 167 0.31 13.52 -8.40
C PRO A 167 1.65 13.97 -9.00
N ASP A 168 1.62 14.99 -9.86
CA ASP A 168 2.81 15.48 -10.57
C ASP A 168 3.85 16.06 -9.58
N GLU A 169 3.39 16.62 -8.46
CA GLU A 169 4.19 17.27 -7.41
C GLU A 169 5.00 16.27 -6.55
N VAL A 170 4.71 14.97 -6.65
CA VAL A 170 5.42 13.93 -5.87
C VAL A 170 6.93 13.98 -6.10
N MET A 171 7.35 14.23 -7.34
CA MET A 171 8.76 14.23 -7.69
C MET A 171 9.47 15.48 -7.15
N ASP A 172 8.77 16.62 -7.10
CA ASP A 172 9.31 17.87 -6.56
C ASP A 172 9.51 17.74 -5.04
N VAL A 173 8.51 17.21 -4.31
CA VAL A 173 8.63 16.95 -2.87
C VAL A 173 9.71 15.90 -2.57
N MET A 174 9.84 14.87 -3.39
CA MET A 174 10.90 13.87 -3.24
C MET A 174 12.28 14.49 -3.44
N GLU A 175 12.43 15.39 -4.42
CA GLU A 175 13.67 16.12 -4.64
C GLU A 175 14.03 16.99 -3.43
N GLU A 176 13.09 17.77 -2.91
CA GLU A 176 13.28 18.58 -1.71
C GLU A 176 13.66 17.73 -0.49
N ASP A 177 12.94 16.63 -0.27
CA ASP A 177 13.23 15.71 0.83
C ASP A 177 14.62 15.10 0.72
N VAL A 178 15.01 14.66 -0.49
CA VAL A 178 16.34 14.06 -0.74
C VAL A 178 17.47 15.06 -0.49
N LYS A 179 17.28 16.32 -0.90
CA LYS A 179 18.29 17.37 -0.70
C LYS A 179 18.45 17.75 0.79
N ALA A 180 17.39 17.56 1.59
CA ALA A 180 17.40 17.80 3.03
C ALA A 180 17.84 16.59 3.86
N ALA A 181 17.73 15.37 3.32
CA ALA A 181 17.97 14.14 4.06
C ALA A 181 19.44 13.92 4.43
N ASP A 182 19.68 13.44 5.65
CA ASP A 182 21.01 13.05 6.14
C ASP A 182 21.36 11.58 5.86
N ALA A 183 20.38 10.77 5.46
CA ALA A 183 20.57 9.40 5.01
C ALA A 183 19.36 8.95 4.19
N ILE A 184 19.58 8.02 3.25
CA ILE A 184 18.51 7.41 2.44
C ILE A 184 18.54 5.89 2.62
N LEU A 185 17.39 5.30 2.93
CA LEU A 185 17.24 3.86 3.09
C LEU A 185 16.39 3.29 1.94
N TRP A 186 17.00 2.39 1.16
CA TRP A 186 16.34 1.58 0.15
C TRP A 186 16.00 0.21 0.74
N VAL A 187 14.76 0.03 1.17
CA VAL A 187 14.34 -1.16 1.94
C VAL A 187 13.50 -2.11 1.09
N GLY A 188 13.95 -3.36 0.94
CA GLY A 188 13.16 -4.41 0.29
C GLY A 188 12.94 -4.22 -1.22
N ILE A 189 13.67 -3.30 -1.85
CA ILE A 189 13.60 -3.03 -3.29
C ILE A 189 14.67 -3.87 -4.00
N SER A 190 14.28 -4.65 -5.01
CA SER A 190 15.19 -5.53 -5.76
C SER A 190 15.89 -4.83 -6.93
N PHE A 191 15.42 -3.65 -7.33
CA PHE A 191 15.90 -2.92 -8.51
C PHE A 191 15.79 -3.67 -9.85
N GLN A 192 14.95 -4.71 -9.92
CA GLN A 192 14.66 -5.42 -11.17
C GLN A 192 13.69 -4.65 -12.08
N GLN A 193 12.99 -3.64 -11.55
CA GLN A 193 12.05 -2.81 -12.29
C GLN A 193 12.72 -1.51 -12.73
N SER A 194 12.44 -1.07 -13.96
CA SER A 194 12.94 0.20 -14.52
C SER A 194 12.52 1.40 -13.66
N ALA A 195 11.33 1.40 -13.09
CA ALA A 195 10.86 2.47 -12.20
C ALA A 195 11.77 2.62 -10.97
N SER A 196 12.04 1.53 -10.24
CA SER A 196 12.91 1.56 -9.05
C SER A 196 14.34 2.02 -9.37
N THR A 197 14.90 1.65 -10.53
CA THR A 197 16.21 2.14 -10.95
C THR A 197 16.17 3.60 -11.40
N SER A 198 15.05 4.07 -11.96
CA SER A 198 14.82 5.48 -12.28
C SER A 198 14.79 6.37 -11.04
N TYR A 199 14.07 5.95 -9.98
CA TYR A 199 14.09 6.65 -8.70
C TYR A 199 15.50 6.71 -8.11
N PHE A 200 16.23 5.60 -8.11
CA PHE A 200 17.62 5.56 -7.63
C PHE A 200 18.53 6.56 -8.37
N ARG A 201 18.43 6.61 -9.71
CA ARG A 201 19.20 7.57 -10.51
C ARG A 201 18.81 9.02 -10.23
N SER A 202 17.52 9.29 -10.05
CA SER A 202 17.02 10.63 -9.72
C SER A 202 17.56 11.10 -8.37
N VAL A 203 17.48 10.23 -7.35
CA VAL A 203 18.06 10.49 -6.01
C VAL A 203 19.55 10.80 -6.10
N ARG A 204 20.33 10.00 -6.84
CA ARG A 204 21.76 10.27 -7.03
C ARG A 204 22.03 11.61 -7.70
N ARG A 205 21.24 11.96 -8.72
CA ARG A 205 21.35 13.24 -9.41
C ARG A 205 21.08 14.40 -8.44
N TRP A 206 19.99 14.34 -7.68
CA TRP A 206 19.61 15.40 -6.74
C TRP A 206 20.60 15.58 -5.60
N LEU A 207 21.17 14.50 -5.07
CA LEU A 207 22.27 14.59 -4.10
C LEU A 207 23.49 15.29 -4.70
N ALA A 208 23.89 14.93 -5.92
CA ALA A 208 25.01 15.56 -6.60
C ALA A 208 24.76 17.07 -6.86
N GLU A 209 23.55 17.44 -7.27
CA GLU A 209 23.12 18.84 -7.45
C GLU A 209 23.19 19.63 -6.13
N ALA A 210 22.87 19.00 -5.00
CA ALA A 210 23.00 19.58 -3.67
C ALA A 210 24.41 19.47 -3.07
N ALA A 211 25.40 19.03 -3.85
CA ALA A 211 26.77 18.77 -3.41
C ALA A 211 26.85 17.83 -2.18
N ARG A 212 25.93 16.86 -2.10
CA ARG A 212 25.91 15.78 -1.10
C ARG A 212 26.58 14.54 -1.69
N ASP A 213 27.51 13.97 -0.95
CA ASP A 213 28.24 12.75 -1.26
C ASP A 213 27.88 11.61 -0.26
N ALA A 214 28.53 10.44 -0.40
CA ALA A 214 28.24 9.30 0.46
C ALA A 214 28.64 9.52 1.94
N LEU A 215 29.51 10.50 2.22
CA LEU A 215 29.91 10.85 3.59
C LEU A 215 28.88 11.75 4.26
N THR A 216 28.28 12.66 3.50
CA THR A 216 27.30 13.65 3.98
C THR A 216 25.85 13.16 3.89
N CYS A 217 25.54 12.23 2.99
CA CYS A 217 24.25 11.55 2.91
C CYS A 217 24.43 10.10 2.44
N PRO A 218 24.78 9.16 3.35
CA PRO A 218 24.91 7.76 3.00
C PRO A 218 23.60 7.16 2.48
N GLN A 219 23.73 6.34 1.45
CA GLN A 219 22.63 5.53 0.93
C GLN A 219 22.80 4.09 1.39
N VAL A 220 21.78 3.54 2.06
CA VAL A 220 21.77 2.19 2.60
C VAL A 220 20.81 1.32 1.81
N ILE A 221 21.26 0.16 1.34
CA ILE A 221 20.41 -0.85 0.71
C ILE A 221 20.19 -1.99 1.70
N LEU A 222 18.95 -2.11 2.17
CA LEU A 222 18.52 -3.17 3.07
C LEU A 222 17.68 -4.18 2.30
N ASN A 223 18.28 -5.31 1.95
CA ASN A 223 17.61 -6.37 1.21
C ASN A 223 18.15 -7.74 1.63
N PRO A 224 17.31 -8.79 1.75
CA PRO A 224 17.80 -10.13 2.03
C PRO A 224 18.61 -10.74 0.88
N SER A 225 18.51 -10.19 -0.33
CA SER A 225 19.25 -10.64 -1.51
C SER A 225 20.34 -9.63 -1.89
N ASP A 226 21.53 -10.16 -2.19
CA ASP A 226 22.67 -9.46 -2.76
C ASP A 226 22.45 -9.04 -4.24
N GLU A 227 21.42 -9.57 -4.90
CA GLU A 227 21.07 -9.19 -6.27
C GLU A 227 20.64 -7.72 -6.37
N ALA A 228 20.16 -7.09 -5.29
CA ALA A 228 19.70 -5.71 -5.32
C ALA A 228 20.82 -4.74 -5.72
N VAL A 229 22.00 -4.89 -5.11
CA VAL A 229 23.19 -4.09 -5.45
C VAL A 229 23.69 -4.44 -6.85
N TRP A 230 23.67 -5.72 -7.21
CA TRP A 230 24.03 -6.17 -8.55
C TRP A 230 23.15 -5.53 -9.64
N ASN A 231 21.83 -5.51 -9.44
CA ASN A 231 20.88 -4.90 -10.37
C ASN A 231 21.14 -3.38 -10.51
N LEU A 232 21.45 -2.68 -9.42
CA LEU A 232 21.85 -1.28 -9.49
C LEU A 232 23.15 -1.05 -10.24
N ARG A 233 24.16 -1.90 -10.01
CA ARG A 233 25.45 -1.84 -10.70
C ARG A 233 25.23 -1.97 -12.20
N THR A 234 24.53 -3.01 -12.63
CA THR A 234 24.26 -3.25 -14.06
C THR A 234 23.38 -2.17 -14.69
N ALA A 235 22.52 -1.51 -13.91
CA ALA A 235 21.73 -0.37 -14.36
C ALA A 235 22.48 0.97 -14.32
N SER A 236 23.70 1.04 -13.78
CA SER A 236 24.46 2.28 -13.62
C SER A 236 25.57 2.38 -14.67
N SER A 237 25.67 3.52 -15.34
CA SER A 237 26.70 3.75 -16.36
C SER A 237 28.11 3.96 -15.77
N ASN A 238 28.21 4.27 -14.47
CA ASN A 238 29.48 4.52 -13.80
C ASN A 238 29.59 3.72 -12.48
N LEU A 239 30.13 2.50 -12.58
CA LEU A 239 30.24 1.55 -11.48
C LEU A 239 31.19 2.00 -10.37
N ALA A 240 32.22 2.77 -10.72
CA ALA A 240 33.25 3.22 -9.78
C ALA A 240 32.70 4.23 -8.75
N GLU A 241 31.54 4.82 -9.03
CA GLU A 241 30.91 5.86 -8.20
C GLU A 241 29.67 5.36 -7.45
N LEU A 242 29.34 4.06 -7.53
CA LEU A 242 28.21 3.51 -6.77
C LEU A 242 28.62 3.22 -5.33
N GLU A 243 28.64 4.27 -4.51
CA GLU A 243 28.89 4.18 -3.07
C GLU A 243 27.58 3.98 -2.31
N VAL A 244 27.33 2.75 -1.89
CA VAL A 244 26.15 2.35 -1.11
C VAL A 244 26.57 1.43 0.02
N LEU A 245 25.91 1.54 1.17
CA LEU A 245 26.08 0.63 2.29
C LEU A 245 25.11 -0.55 2.13
N GLU A 246 25.63 -1.73 1.87
CA GLU A 246 24.83 -2.94 1.74
C GLU A 246 24.57 -3.58 3.11
N VAL A 247 23.30 -3.83 3.42
CA VAL A 247 22.86 -4.56 4.61
C VAL A 247 22.04 -5.76 4.17
N LEU A 248 22.68 -6.93 4.20
CA LEU A 248 22.04 -8.20 3.88
C LEU A 248 21.18 -8.67 5.04
N GLY A 249 19.86 -8.57 4.88
CA GLY A 249 18.90 -8.96 5.89
C GLY A 249 17.47 -8.60 5.51
N THR A 250 16.49 -9.24 6.15
CA THR A 250 15.09 -8.86 5.98
C THR A 250 14.81 -7.55 6.71
N SER A 251 13.88 -6.75 6.18
CA SER A 251 13.41 -5.52 6.83
C SER A 251 12.85 -5.80 8.23
N ASP A 252 12.19 -6.94 8.41
CA ASP A 252 11.64 -7.40 9.69
C ASP A 252 12.70 -7.75 10.74
N ALA A 253 13.93 -8.07 10.33
CA ALA A 253 15.03 -8.33 11.26
C ALA A 253 15.83 -7.05 11.57
N VAL A 254 16.10 -6.23 10.56
CA VAL A 254 17.03 -5.10 10.68
C VAL A 254 16.34 -3.83 11.21
N LEU A 255 15.16 -3.48 10.67
CA LEU A 255 14.51 -2.22 11.04
C LEU A 255 14.09 -2.16 12.52
N PRO A 256 13.58 -3.24 13.16
CA PRO A 256 13.28 -3.18 14.59
C PRO A 256 14.51 -2.90 15.46
N VAL A 257 15.69 -3.42 15.09
CA VAL A 257 16.95 -3.14 15.78
C VAL A 257 17.33 -1.66 15.61
N LEU A 258 17.21 -1.13 14.40
CA LEU A 258 17.46 0.29 14.12
C LEU A 258 16.53 1.20 14.93
N ALA A 259 15.22 0.92 14.89
CA ALA A 259 14.20 1.70 15.59
C ALA A 259 14.39 1.64 17.11
N THR A 260 14.74 0.47 17.66
CA THR A 260 15.07 0.29 19.08
C THR A 260 16.27 1.14 19.49
N ARG A 261 17.34 1.13 18.69
CA ARG A 261 18.52 1.97 18.94
C ARG A 261 18.19 3.46 18.89
N ALA A 262 17.37 3.87 17.92
CA ALA A 262 16.91 5.25 17.81
C ALA A 262 16.06 5.68 19.03
N ALA A 263 15.16 4.82 19.51
CA ALA A 263 14.35 5.05 20.71
C ALA A 263 15.24 5.22 21.95
N LEU A 264 16.19 4.30 22.16
CA LEU A 264 17.15 4.37 23.26
C LEU A 264 17.98 5.66 23.22
N ALA A 265 18.46 6.05 22.04
CA ALA A 265 19.21 7.30 21.85
C ALA A 265 18.34 8.55 22.13
N ALA A 266 17.03 8.46 21.92
CA ALA A 266 16.07 9.52 22.24
C ALA A 266 15.60 9.49 23.72
N GLY A 267 16.11 8.58 24.55
CA GLY A 267 15.67 8.41 25.94
C GLY A 267 14.28 7.82 26.08
N VAL A 268 13.73 7.23 25.01
CA VAL A 268 12.43 6.55 25.01
C VAL A 268 12.67 5.07 25.29
N ALA A 269 12.02 4.55 26.34
CA ALA A 269 12.11 3.12 26.67
C ALA A 269 11.61 2.28 25.47
N PRO A 270 12.32 1.20 25.08
CA PRO A 270 11.85 0.33 24.01
C PRO A 270 10.51 -0.26 24.43
N ALA A 271 9.47 0.00 23.66
CA ALA A 271 8.14 -0.48 23.96
C ALA A 271 8.06 -1.99 23.74
N GLY A 272 8.34 -2.77 24.79
CA GLY A 272 8.34 -4.22 24.77
C GLY A 272 6.99 -4.88 24.44
N GLU A 273 5.90 -4.12 24.28
CA GLU A 273 4.54 -4.66 24.14
C GLU A 273 3.67 -4.02 23.03
N LEU A 274 4.15 -2.97 22.33
CA LEU A 274 3.33 -2.23 21.35
C LEU A 274 2.89 -3.07 20.14
N ALA A 275 3.66 -4.08 19.73
CA ALA A 275 3.27 -4.93 18.58
C ALA A 275 2.00 -5.78 18.86
N GLY A 276 1.72 -6.10 20.13
CA GLY A 276 0.63 -6.98 20.52
C GLY A 276 -0.70 -6.26 20.78
N GLU A 277 -0.67 -5.18 21.58
CA GLU A 277 -1.88 -4.43 21.95
C GLU A 277 -2.26 -3.34 20.95
N ALA A 278 -1.29 -2.61 20.39
CA ALA A 278 -1.57 -1.59 19.39
C ALA A 278 -2.15 -2.23 18.12
N GLY A 279 -1.65 -3.41 17.74
CA GLY A 279 -2.23 -4.24 16.68
C GLY A 279 -3.63 -4.80 16.99
N LYS A 280 -4.01 -4.96 18.27
CA LYS A 280 -5.39 -5.30 18.67
C LYS A 280 -6.30 -4.06 18.64
N ARG A 281 -5.78 -2.89 19.03
CA ARG A 281 -6.49 -1.61 19.04
C ARG A 281 -6.78 -1.11 17.62
N ALA A 282 -5.82 -1.17 16.70
CA ALA A 282 -6.02 -0.91 15.27
C ALA A 282 -7.17 -1.71 14.67
N ARG A 283 -7.24 -3.00 15.01
CA ARG A 283 -8.28 -3.89 14.48
C ARG A 283 -9.66 -3.44 14.91
N ARG A 284 -9.82 -2.96 16.14
CA ARG A 284 -11.09 -2.43 16.62
C ARG A 284 -11.44 -1.12 15.92
N GLU A 285 -10.45 -0.25 15.69
CA GLU A 285 -10.65 1.04 15.05
C GLU A 285 -10.97 0.92 13.54
N VAL A 286 -10.22 0.09 12.81
CA VAL A 286 -10.46 -0.19 11.39
C VAL A 286 -11.76 -0.96 11.19
N ALA A 287 -12.04 -1.98 12.02
CA ALA A 287 -13.33 -2.69 11.96
C ALA A 287 -14.50 -1.76 12.25
N ARG A 288 -14.35 -0.82 13.19
CA ARG A 288 -15.36 0.20 13.49
C ARG A 288 -15.57 1.13 12.30
N ARG A 289 -14.51 1.67 11.69
CA ARG A 289 -14.64 2.54 10.50
C ARG A 289 -15.25 1.83 9.29
N LEU A 290 -15.05 0.52 9.16
CA LEU A 290 -15.65 -0.30 8.11
C LEU A 290 -17.08 -0.78 8.43
N SER A 291 -17.55 -0.61 9.68
CA SER A 291 -18.86 -1.05 10.14
C SER A 291 -19.85 0.09 10.40
N CYS A 292 -19.46 1.35 10.18
CA CYS A 292 -20.27 2.53 10.52
C CYS A 292 -21.14 3.08 9.39
N ASP A 293 -21.32 2.35 8.28
CA ASP A 293 -22.16 2.82 7.15
C ASP A 293 -23.60 2.26 7.14
N ASP A 294 -24.08 1.62 8.21
CA ASP A 294 -25.47 1.17 8.30
C ASP A 294 -26.06 1.44 9.69
N GLU A 295 -26.32 2.72 10.03
CA GLU A 295 -27.45 3.10 10.91
C GLU A 295 -27.95 4.48 10.47
N GLU A 296 -28.74 4.51 9.39
CA GLU A 296 -29.69 5.60 9.15
C GLU A 296 -30.75 5.54 10.28
N GLU A 297 -30.80 6.59 11.11
CA GLU A 297 -31.87 6.83 12.05
C GLU A 297 -33.20 6.93 11.31
N VAL A 298 -34.00 5.85 11.38
CA VAL A 298 -35.43 5.91 11.06
C VAL A 298 -36.13 6.49 12.28
N GLU A 299 -36.50 7.76 12.21
CA GLU A 299 -37.49 8.37 13.11
C GLU A 299 -38.86 7.68 12.91
N GLU A 300 -39.16 6.68 13.74
CA GLU A 300 -40.54 6.16 13.87
C GLU A 300 -41.32 6.95 14.92
N ASN A 301 -42.24 7.78 14.43
CA ASN A 301 -43.36 8.32 15.18
C ASN A 301 -44.20 7.19 15.80
N GLY A 302 -44.22 7.13 17.13
CA GLY A 302 -45.08 6.20 17.88
C GLY A 302 -46.56 6.57 17.81
N GLY A 303 -47.43 5.57 17.59
CA GLY A 303 -48.86 5.79 17.43
C GLY A 303 -49.81 4.59 17.45
N GLY A 304 -49.53 3.49 18.17
CA GLY A 304 -50.58 2.59 18.72
C GLY A 304 -51.38 1.65 17.79
N PRO A 305 -52.15 0.66 18.33
CA PRO A 305 -51.98 -0.76 17.96
C PRO A 305 -53.25 -1.54 17.55
N SER A 306 -53.08 -2.71 16.90
CA SER A 306 -53.93 -3.93 17.04
C SER A 306 -53.29 -5.12 16.26
N MET A 307 -52.92 -6.26 16.86
CA MET A 307 -53.72 -7.43 17.30
C MET A 307 -53.73 -8.58 16.25
N LEU A 308 -53.26 -9.78 16.67
CA LEU A 308 -53.42 -11.13 16.07
C LEU A 308 -52.63 -11.39 14.76
N ASP A 309 -51.94 -12.53 14.51
CA ASP A 309 -52.15 -13.89 14.97
C ASP A 309 -50.86 -14.75 14.91
N CYS A 310 -50.96 -15.87 15.62
CA CYS A 310 -50.06 -17.02 15.74
C CYS A 310 -49.59 -17.63 14.40
N VAL A 311 -48.42 -18.30 14.39
CA VAL A 311 -48.30 -19.78 14.37
C VAL A 311 -46.83 -20.23 14.20
N ALA A 312 -46.47 -21.11 15.14
CA ALA A 312 -45.36 -22.05 15.29
C ALA A 312 -44.37 -22.38 14.14
N LEU A 313 -43.10 -22.50 14.57
CA LEU A 313 -42.02 -23.31 13.99
C LEU A 313 -42.34 -24.82 14.03
N PRO A 314 -41.63 -25.63 13.22
CA PRO A 314 -40.88 -26.71 13.85
C PRO A 314 -39.44 -26.91 13.32
N GLN A 315 -38.62 -27.45 14.23
CA GLN A 315 -37.24 -27.86 14.07
C GLN A 315 -37.07 -29.22 13.37
N ALA A 316 -35.88 -29.35 12.75
CA ALA A 316 -35.01 -30.53 12.64
C ALA A 316 -35.41 -31.75 11.79
N ALA A 317 -34.51 -32.14 10.89
CA ALA A 317 -34.12 -33.53 10.67
C ALA A 317 -32.73 -33.64 10.01
N VAL A 318 -31.91 -34.51 10.58
CA VAL A 318 -30.59 -34.99 10.14
C VAL A 318 -30.79 -36.34 9.44
N ALA A 319 -30.09 -36.59 8.31
CA ALA A 319 -29.60 -37.90 7.82
C ALA A 319 -29.10 -37.70 6.36
N GLU A 320 -27.80 -37.89 6.10
CA GLU A 320 -27.20 -39.14 5.60
C GLU A 320 -27.83 -39.68 4.31
N PHE A 321 -27.04 -39.73 3.23
CA PHE A 321 -27.01 -40.86 2.30
C PHE A 321 -25.67 -40.88 1.56
N GLY A 322 -24.95 -41.99 1.70
CA GLY A 322 -23.85 -42.38 0.82
C GLY A 322 -24.32 -43.47 -0.15
N ALA A 323 -23.77 -43.41 -1.36
CA ALA A 323 -23.42 -44.52 -2.25
C ALA A 323 -22.39 -43.99 -3.25
#